data_AF-W2Y1M0-F1
#
_entry.id   AF-W2Y1M0-F1
#
_cell.length_a   1.000
_cell.length_b   1.000
_cell.length_c   1.000
_cell.angle_alpha   90.00
_cell.angle_beta   90.00
_cell.angle_gamma   90.00
#
_symmetry.space_group_name_H-M   'P 1'
#
loop_
_entity.id
_entity.type
_entity.pdbx_description
1 polymer ?
#
loop_
_entity_poly.entity_id
_entity_poly.type
_entity_poly.pdbx_seq_one_letter_code
_entity_poly.pdbx_strand_id
1 'polypeptide(L)'
;MREWLEMEPEWLEVAQRQNPDIQKEDLSSAMTTDSRNGMCWSLLGLYKHVDVLQWFRDEGESLYPSMALLARIHLGKISSSAFQERVFSTGGIIMGALRTRTDSRRSEKQLLLRHNRDEIVKLKRDARK
;
A
#
# COMPACT_ATOMS: atom_id res chain seq x y z
N MET A 1 -7.99 -26.28 14.93
CA MET A 1 -7.61 -24.87 14.69
C MET A 1 -6.78 -24.91 13.42
N ARG A 2 -7.24 -24.36 12.29
CA ARG A 2 -6.41 -24.32 11.09
C ARG A 2 -5.20 -23.44 11.43
N GLU A 3 -4.00 -23.97 11.27
CA GLU A 3 -2.82 -23.17 11.57
C GLU A 3 -2.71 -22.07 10.51
N TRP A 4 -2.44 -20.84 10.94
CA TRP A 4 -2.21 -19.70 10.07
C TRP A 4 -1.20 -20.02 8.95
N LEU A 5 -0.20 -20.85 9.25
CA LEU A 5 0.86 -21.27 8.33
C LEU A 5 0.36 -22.15 7.17
N GLU A 6 -0.79 -22.80 7.33
CA GLU A 6 -1.40 -23.66 6.31
C GLU A 6 -2.44 -22.92 5.45
N MET A 7 -2.68 -21.64 5.74
CA MET A 7 -3.57 -20.81 4.94
C MET A 7 -2.88 -20.42 3.64
N GLU A 8 -3.41 -20.92 2.54
CA GLU A 8 -3.08 -20.47 1.19
C GLU A 8 -4.30 -19.71 0.64
N PRO A 9 -4.32 -18.37 0.73
CA PRO A 9 -5.41 -17.58 0.18
C PRO A 9 -5.49 -17.79 -1.32
N GLU A 10 -6.71 -17.91 -1.85
CA GLU A 10 -6.93 -17.94 -3.29
C GLU A 10 -6.72 -16.51 -3.84
N TRP A 11 -5.48 -16.18 -4.17
CA TRP A 11 -5.07 -14.81 -4.53
C TRP A 11 -5.85 -14.21 -5.70
N LEU A 12 -6.34 -15.05 -6.62
CA LEU A 12 -7.21 -14.60 -7.70
C LEU A 12 -8.57 -14.10 -7.20
N GLU A 13 -9.15 -14.75 -6.20
CA GLU A 13 -10.39 -14.26 -5.58
C GLU A 13 -10.16 -12.97 -4.82
N VAL A 14 -9.05 -12.89 -4.08
CA VAL A 14 -8.66 -11.66 -3.36
C VAL A 14 -8.49 -10.50 -4.33
N ALA A 15 -7.78 -10.73 -5.44
CA ALA A 15 -7.59 -9.73 -6.48
C ALA A 15 -8.92 -9.29 -7.11
N GLN A 16 -9.84 -10.23 -7.38
CA GLN A 16 -11.15 -9.92 -7.95
C GLN A 16 -12.01 -9.08 -6.99
N ARG A 17 -11.98 -9.39 -5.68
CA ARG A 17 -12.73 -8.62 -4.66
C ARG A 17 -12.21 -7.20 -4.53
N GLN A 18 -10.88 -7.02 -4.61
CA GLN A 18 -10.25 -5.70 -4.52
C GLN A 18 -10.37 -4.89 -5.81
N ASN A 19 -10.48 -5.56 -6.97
CA ASN A 19 -10.59 -4.93 -8.28
C ASN A 19 -11.87 -5.39 -9.00
N PRO A 20 -13.07 -4.95 -8.54
CA PRO A 20 -14.34 -5.41 -9.10
C PRO A 20 -14.53 -5.00 -10.57
N ASP A 21 -13.80 -3.99 -11.05
CA ASP A 21 -13.89 -3.47 -12.42
C ASP A 21 -13.10 -4.29 -13.46
N ILE A 22 -12.24 -5.22 -13.02
CA ILE A 22 -11.40 -6.03 -13.91
C ILE A 22 -12.00 -7.43 -14.01
N GLN A 23 -12.02 -8.00 -15.21
CA GLN A 23 -12.48 -9.37 -15.40
C GLN A 23 -11.50 -10.39 -14.80
N LYS A 24 -12.05 -11.50 -14.30
CA LYS A 24 -11.27 -12.53 -13.61
C LYS A 24 -10.22 -13.17 -14.53
N GLU A 25 -10.54 -13.31 -15.82
CA GLU A 25 -9.67 -13.88 -16.83
C GLU A 25 -8.46 -12.96 -17.09
N ASP A 26 -8.69 -11.65 -17.16
CA ASP A 26 -7.64 -10.64 -17.34
C ASP A 26 -6.72 -10.60 -16.12
N LEU A 27 -7.27 -10.67 -14.91
CA LEU A 27 -6.48 -10.77 -13.68
C LEU A 27 -5.67 -12.07 -13.64
N SER A 28 -6.27 -13.20 -13.99
CA SER A 28 -5.57 -14.49 -14.04
C SER A 28 -4.39 -14.43 -15.00
N SER A 29 -4.60 -13.89 -16.20
CA SER A 29 -3.52 -13.73 -17.18
C SER A 29 -2.43 -12.76 -16.71
N ALA A 30 -2.80 -11.65 -16.08
CA ALA A 30 -1.84 -10.67 -15.58
C ALA A 30 -1.03 -11.16 -14.36
N MET A 31 -1.63 -12.03 -13.55
CA MET A 31 -1.05 -12.52 -12.30
C MET A 31 -0.33 -13.85 -12.45
N THR A 32 -0.44 -14.55 -13.58
CA THR A 32 0.25 -15.83 -13.81
C THR A 32 1.33 -15.71 -14.87
N THR A 33 2.35 -16.55 -14.75
CA THR A 33 3.42 -16.71 -15.73
C THR A 33 3.61 -18.19 -16.02
N ASP A 34 3.91 -18.49 -17.27
CA ASP A 34 4.19 -19.86 -17.70
C ASP A 34 5.59 -20.27 -17.22
N SER A 35 5.68 -21.32 -16.42
CA SER A 35 6.92 -21.91 -15.95
C SER A 35 7.07 -23.32 -16.51
N ARG A 36 8.32 -23.79 -16.60
CA ARG A 36 8.64 -25.15 -17.10
C ARG A 36 7.92 -26.27 -16.34
N ASN A 37 7.42 -25.99 -15.13
CA ASN A 37 6.72 -26.93 -14.26
C ASN A 37 5.21 -26.63 -14.12
N GLY A 38 4.64 -25.75 -14.96
CA GLY A 38 3.23 -25.34 -14.91
C GLY A 38 3.05 -23.83 -14.64
N MET A 39 1.81 -23.41 -14.44
CA MET A 39 1.50 -22.00 -14.15
C MET A 39 1.95 -21.62 -12.74
N CYS A 40 2.72 -20.54 -12.63
CA CYS A 40 3.12 -19.95 -11.36
C CYS A 40 2.62 -18.52 -11.23
N TRP A 41 2.51 -18.03 -10.00
CA TRP A 41 2.15 -16.65 -9.75
C TRP A 41 3.31 -15.71 -10.11
N SER A 42 3.00 -14.69 -10.92
CA SER A 42 3.86 -13.54 -11.16
C SER A 42 3.89 -12.67 -9.92
N LEU A 43 5.06 -12.55 -9.29
CA LEU A 43 5.24 -11.70 -8.13
C LEU A 43 4.86 -10.24 -8.42
N LEU A 44 5.22 -9.73 -9.60
CA LEU A 44 4.90 -8.37 -10.00
C LEU A 44 3.40 -8.19 -10.28
N GLY A 45 2.76 -9.21 -10.86
CA GLY A 45 1.31 -9.23 -11.08
C GLY A 45 0.53 -9.24 -9.76
N LEU A 46 0.97 -10.07 -8.80
CA LEU A 46 0.43 -10.09 -7.45
C LEU A 46 0.54 -8.71 -6.78
N TYR A 47 1.72 -8.09 -6.76
CA TYR A 47 1.89 -6.77 -6.14
C TYR A 47 1.08 -5.66 -6.79
N LYS A 48 0.78 -5.78 -8.08
CA LYS A 48 0.01 -4.78 -8.81
C LYS A 48 -1.48 -4.84 -8.50
N HIS A 49 -2.01 -6.05 -8.30
CA HIS A 49 -3.45 -6.30 -8.22
C HIS A 49 -3.92 -6.71 -6.82
N VAL A 50 -3.02 -7.02 -5.90
CA VAL A 50 -3.35 -7.41 -4.53
C VAL A 50 -2.70 -6.46 -3.53
N ASP A 51 -3.53 -5.75 -2.79
CA ASP A 51 -3.14 -5.07 -1.56
C ASP A 51 -3.23 -6.06 -0.38
N VAL A 52 -2.08 -6.59 0.00
CA VAL A 52 -1.94 -7.54 1.11
C VAL A 52 -2.28 -6.89 2.46
N LEU A 53 -1.98 -5.61 2.65
CA LEU A 53 -2.29 -4.89 3.90
C LEU A 53 -3.80 -4.68 4.04
N GLN A 54 -4.48 -4.40 2.93
CA GLN A 54 -5.94 -4.33 2.90
C GLN A 54 -6.56 -5.69 3.18
N TRP A 55 -6.07 -6.77 2.56
CA TRP A 55 -6.57 -8.12 2.84
C TRP A 55 -6.44 -8.50 4.32
N PHE A 56 -5.30 -8.18 4.95
CA PHE A 56 -5.13 -8.39 6.40
C PHE A 56 -6.06 -7.55 7.26
N ARG A 57 -6.44 -6.35 6.81
CA ARG A 57 -7.38 -5.48 7.54
C ARG A 57 -8.82 -6.00 7.43
N ASP A 58 -9.23 -6.41 6.23
CA ASP A 58 -10.64 -6.68 5.96
C ASP A 58 -11.00 -8.15 6.28
N GLU A 59 -10.20 -9.10 5.82
CA GLU A 59 -10.45 -10.54 5.99
C GLU A 59 -9.58 -11.14 7.11
N GLY A 60 -8.28 -10.85 7.08
CA GLY A 60 -7.31 -11.44 8.00
C GLY A 60 -7.57 -11.09 9.47
N GLU A 61 -8.07 -9.88 9.75
CA GLU A 61 -8.39 -9.42 11.11
C GLU A 61 -9.56 -10.21 11.73
N SER A 62 -10.53 -10.63 10.92
CA SER A 62 -11.66 -11.45 11.38
C SER A 62 -11.25 -12.89 11.69
N LEU A 63 -10.29 -13.44 10.93
CA LEU A 63 -9.83 -14.82 11.07
C LEU A 63 -8.75 -14.96 12.15
N TYR A 64 -7.79 -14.04 12.18
CA TYR A 64 -6.62 -14.10 13.05
C TYR A 64 -6.20 -12.69 13.53
N PRO A 65 -6.90 -12.09 14.50
CA PRO A 65 -6.69 -10.70 14.92
C PRO A 65 -5.24 -10.36 15.26
N SER A 66 -4.58 -11.20 16.07
CA SER A 66 -3.20 -10.98 16.51
C SER A 66 -2.20 -11.12 15.36
N MET A 67 -2.37 -12.12 14.48
CA MET A 67 -1.48 -12.33 13.35
C MET A 67 -1.67 -11.24 12.29
N ALA A 68 -2.90 -10.83 12.01
CA ALA A 68 -3.20 -9.74 11.09
C ALA A 68 -2.63 -8.41 11.57
N LEU A 69 -2.67 -8.13 12.88
CA LEU A 69 -2.02 -6.97 13.46
C LEU A 69 -0.50 -7.03 13.27
N LEU A 70 0.14 -8.16 13.62
CA LEU A 70 1.58 -8.35 13.45
C LEU A 70 2.02 -8.23 11.98
N ALA A 71 1.28 -8.84 11.05
CA ALA A 71 1.57 -8.77 9.63
C ALA A 71 1.48 -7.33 9.11
N ARG A 72 0.44 -6.57 9.47
CA ARG A 72 0.31 -5.16 9.09
C ARG A 72 1.45 -4.29 9.65
N ILE A 73 1.87 -4.53 10.89
CA ILE A 73 3.01 -3.81 11.49
C ILE A 73 4.32 -4.17 10.80
N HIS A 74 4.53 -5.44 10.44
CA HIS A 74 5.77 -5.89 9.81
C HIS A 74 5.86 -5.42 8.35
N LEU A 75 4.81 -5.68 7.56
CA LEU A 75 4.75 -5.35 6.14
C LEU A 75 4.54 -3.85 5.87
N GLY A 76 3.93 -3.12 6.81
CA GLY A 76 3.76 -1.67 6.72
C GLY A 76 5.06 -0.88 6.91
N LYS A 77 6.16 -1.54 7.30
CA LYS A 77 7.48 -0.90 7.40
C LYS A 77 8.04 -0.69 5.99
N ILE A 78 8.22 0.56 5.62
CA ILE A 78 8.88 0.94 4.37
C ILE A 78 10.34 0.46 4.45
N SER A 79 10.73 -0.41 3.52
CA SER A 79 12.08 -1.00 3.46
C SER A 79 13.16 -0.04 2.93
N SER A 80 12.76 1.16 2.47
CA SER A 80 13.63 2.15 1.84
C SER A 80 13.36 3.58 2.32
N SER A 81 14.43 4.35 2.54
CA SER A 81 14.36 5.79 2.79
C SER A 81 13.98 6.62 1.55
N ALA A 82 13.96 6.02 0.36
CA ALA A 82 13.75 6.73 -0.91
C ALA A 82 12.45 7.56 -0.95
N PHE A 83 11.39 7.08 -0.28
CA PHE A 83 10.15 7.85 -0.13
C PHE A 83 10.39 9.15 0.64
N GLN A 84 11.06 9.08 1.79
CA GLN A 84 11.39 10.24 2.61
C GLN A 84 12.36 11.18 1.87
N GLU A 85 13.34 10.64 1.15
CA GLU A 85 14.27 11.41 0.33
C GLU A 85 13.54 12.21 -0.76
N ARG A 86 12.52 11.64 -1.40
CA ARG A 86 11.69 12.36 -2.38
C ARG A 86 10.90 13.51 -1.73
N VAL A 87 10.39 13.30 -0.52
CA VAL A 87 9.75 14.35 0.29
C VAL A 87 10.74 15.47 0.59
N PHE A 88 11.95 15.13 1.03
CA PHE A 88 12.98 16.11 1.38
C PHE A 88 13.52 16.86 0.17
N SER A 89 13.70 16.18 -0.97
CA SER A 89 14.10 16.81 -2.24
C SER A 89 13.12 17.90 -2.66
N THR A 90 11.81 17.63 -2.55
CA THR A 90 10.75 18.61 -2.79
C THR A 90 10.82 19.80 -1.81
N GLY A 91 11.27 19.55 -0.59
CA GLY A 91 11.49 20.57 0.45
C GLY A 91 12.78 21.37 0.32
N GLY A 92 13.70 20.97 -0.57
CA GLY A 92 15.02 21.62 -0.70
C GLY A 92 14.94 23.11 -0.99
N ILE A 93 13.95 23.57 -1.77
CA ILE A 93 13.77 24.99 -2.10
C ILE A 93 13.40 25.80 -0.85
N ILE A 94 12.47 25.30 -0.03
CA ILE A 94 11.95 26.02 1.14
C ILE A 94 12.83 25.89 2.38
N MET A 95 13.75 24.92 2.40
CA MET A 95 14.71 24.72 3.50
C MET A 95 16.14 25.18 3.16
N GLY A 96 16.49 25.31 1.87
CA GLY A 96 17.85 25.60 1.40
C GLY A 96 18.15 27.07 1.18
N ALA A 97 17.72 27.63 0.04
CA ALA A 97 18.16 28.95 -0.40
C ALA A 97 17.61 30.09 0.48
N LEU A 98 18.47 31.02 0.92
CA LEU A 98 18.12 32.11 1.85
C LEU A 98 16.89 32.92 1.40
N ARG A 99 16.73 33.13 0.09
CA ARG A 99 15.61 33.88 -0.49
C ARG A 99 14.25 33.18 -0.34
N THR A 100 14.23 31.86 -0.32
CA THR A 100 13.01 31.03 -0.26
C THR A 100 12.88 30.27 1.07
N ARG A 101 13.86 30.44 1.97
CA ARG A 101 13.94 29.73 3.24
C ARG A 101 12.78 30.16 4.14
N THR A 102 12.06 29.17 4.64
CA THR A 102 11.04 29.34 5.68
C THR A 102 11.54 28.82 7.02
N ASP A 103 10.87 29.21 8.11
CA ASP A 103 11.14 28.64 9.42
C ASP A 103 10.87 27.12 9.43
N SER A 104 11.67 26.37 10.19
CA SER A 104 11.65 24.90 10.19
C SER A 104 10.27 24.31 10.48
N ARG A 105 9.52 24.96 11.39
CA ARG A 105 8.17 24.51 11.76
C ARG A 105 7.19 24.69 10.61
N ARG A 106 7.29 25.79 9.87
CA ARG A 106 6.44 26.04 8.70
C ARG A 106 6.83 25.17 7.52
N SER A 107 8.12 24.95 7.28
CA SER A 107 8.58 24.08 6.19
C SER A 107 8.14 22.63 6.40
N GLU A 108 8.23 22.12 7.64
CA GLU A 108 7.71 20.81 8.01
C GLU A 108 6.21 20.70 7.74
N LYS A 109 5.41 21.64 8.26
CA LYS A 109 3.96 21.66 8.04
C LYS A 109 3.60 21.71 6.56
N GLN A 110 4.29 22.53 5.78
CA GLN A 110 4.05 22.62 4.33
C GLN A 110 4.33 21.30 3.62
N LEU A 111 5.43 20.61 3.97
CA LEU A 111 5.76 19.31 3.38
C LEU A 111 4.75 18.23 3.75
N LEU A 112 4.34 18.17 5.02
CA LEU A 112 3.32 17.23 5.49
C LEU A 112 1.99 17.45 4.79
N LEU A 113 1.53 18.70 4.71
CA LEU A 113 0.26 19.03 4.05
C LEU A 113 0.29 18.76 2.54
N ARG A 114 1.44 19.01 1.89
CA ARG A 114 1.59 18.80 0.45
C ARG A 114 1.58 17.32 0.08
N HIS A 115 2.34 16.49 0.78
CA HIS A 115 2.47 15.07 0.45
C HIS A 115 1.26 14.25 0.90
N ASN A 116 0.52 14.71 1.93
CA ASN A 116 -0.72 14.07 2.38
C ASN A 116 -1.98 14.76 1.82
N ARG A 117 -1.86 15.58 0.76
CA ARG A 117 -2.97 16.40 0.26
C ARG A 117 -4.19 15.56 -0.07
N ASP A 118 -4.00 14.45 -0.78
CA ASP A 118 -5.11 13.64 -1.27
C ASP A 118 -5.86 12.96 -0.12
N GLU A 119 -5.13 12.45 0.88
CA GLU A 119 -5.71 11.90 2.12
C GLU A 119 -6.46 12.97 2.92
N ILE A 120 -5.89 14.19 3.04
CA ILE A 120 -6.58 15.30 3.71
C ILE A 120 -7.87 15.67 2.97
N VAL A 121 -7.87 15.66 1.63
CA VAL A 121 -9.06 15.92 0.83
C VAL A 121 -10.11 14.82 1.05
N LYS A 122 -9.69 13.55 1.09
CA LYS A 122 -10.56 12.40 1.38
C LYS A 122 -11.21 12.53 2.76
N LEU A 123 -10.41 12.75 3.81
CA LEU A 123 -10.90 12.95 5.18
C LEU A 123 -11.86 14.12 5.30
N LYS A 124 -11.61 15.22 4.57
CA LYS A 124 -12.53 16.38 4.54
C LYS A 124 -13.86 16.07 3.84
N ARG A 125 -13.88 15.17 2.86
CA ARG A 125 -15.14 14.71 2.22
C ARG A 125 -15.92 13.80 3.15
N ASP A 126 -15.23 12.88 3.82
CA ASP A 126 -15.85 11.94 4.74
C ASP A 126 -16.42 12.65 5.97
N ALA A 127 -15.75 13.68 6.50
CA ALA A 127 -16.25 14.50 7.60
C ALA A 127 -17.47 15.39 7.26
N ARG A 128 -17.85 15.48 5.98
CA ARG A 128 -19.04 16.22 5.51
C ARG A 128 -20.24 15.31 5.26
N LYS A 129 -20.06 14.00 5.32
CA LYS A 129 -21.14 13.01 5.29
C LYS A 129 -21.63 12.78 6.72
#